data_AF-A0A6N9TLT7-F1
#
_entry.id   AF-A0A6N9TLT7-F1
#
_cell.length_a   1.000
_cell.length_b   1.000
_cell.length_c   1.000
_cell.angle_alpha   90.00
_cell.angle_beta   90.00
_cell.angle_gamma   90.00
#
_symmetry.space_group_name_H-M   'P 1'
#
loop_
_entity.id
_entity.type
_entity.pdbx_description
1 polymer ?
#
loop_
_entity_poly.entity_id
_entity_poly.type
_entity_poly.pdbx_seq_one_letter_code
_entity_poly.pdbx_strand_id
1 'polypeptide(L)' 'MISKEVEHTLTAAAREAHLRHHEYLSLEHLLFALVQSEKGAQALRACGGDPAVLKAELEIFFQRHMERSPGDEPH' A
#
# COMPACT_ATOMS: atom_id res chain seq x y z
N MET A 1 -19.03 -10.24 7.43
CA MET A 1 -18.87 -9.89 5.99
C MET A 1 -18.04 -8.63 5.92
N ILE A 2 -17.03 -8.58 5.06
CA ILE A 2 -16.19 -7.39 4.89
C ILE A 2 -16.98 -6.35 4.08
N SER A 3 -16.83 -5.06 4.39
CA SER A 3 -17.52 -3.99 3.65
C SER A 3 -16.93 -3.84 2.25
N LYS A 4 -17.74 -3.36 1.29
CA LYS A 4 -17.28 -3.10 -0.08
C LYS A 4 -16.06 -2.17 -0.14
N GLU A 5 -15.95 -1.26 0.82
CA GLU A 5 -14.85 -0.30 0.89
C GLU A 5 -13.54 -0.96 1.34
N VAL A 6 -13.61 -1.86 2.32
CA VAL A 6 -12.44 -2.63 2.75
C VAL A 6 -12.02 -3.60 1.64
N GLU A 7 -12.97 -4.21 0.95
CA GLU A 7 -12.71 -5.04 -0.23
C GLU A 7 -11.96 -4.24 -1.31
N HIS A 8 -12.43 -3.02 -1.63
CA HIS A 8 -11.77 -2.14 -2.59
C HIS A 8 -10.33 -1.80 -2.19
N THR A 9 -10.12 -1.54 -0.90
CA THR A 9 -8.79 -1.23 -0.35
C THR A 9 -7.85 -2.42 -0.47
N LEU A 10 -8.34 -3.63 -0.17
CA LEU A 10 -7.57 -4.87 -0.30
C LEU A 10 -7.20 -5.14 -1.76
N THR A 11 -8.14 -4.93 -2.70
CA THR A 11 -7.85 -5.03 -4.14
C THR A 11 -6.80 -4.03 -4.58
N ALA A 12 -6.87 -2.78 -4.12
CA ALA A 12 -5.87 -1.77 -4.43
C ALA A 12 -4.48 -2.14 -3.88
N ALA A 13 -4.41 -2.67 -2.66
CA ALA A 13 -3.16 -3.13 -2.05
C ALA A 13 -2.55 -4.31 -2.81
N ALA A 14 -3.37 -5.29 -3.20
CA ALA A 14 -2.94 -6.43 -4.00
C ALA A 14 -2.42 -6.00 -5.38
N ARG A 15 -3.11 -5.04 -6.03
CA ARG A 15 -2.66 -4.46 -7.30
C ARG A 15 -1.32 -3.75 -7.14
N GLU A 16 -1.12 -3.00 -6.07
CA GLU A 16 0.14 -2.29 -5.80
C GLU A 16 1.30 -3.29 -5.65
N ALA A 17 1.12 -4.37 -4.87
CA ALA A 17 2.12 -5.41 -4.71
C ALA A 17 2.49 -6.06 -6.05
N HIS A 18 1.48 -6.36 -6.88
CA HIS A 18 1.69 -6.91 -8.21
C HIS A 18 2.44 -5.94 -9.15
N LEU A 19 2.05 -4.66 -9.19
CA LEU A 19 2.70 -3.65 -10.04
C LEU A 19 4.16 -3.40 -9.66
N ARG A 20 4.50 -3.60 -8.39
CA ARG A 20 5.88 -3.47 -7.92
C ARG A 20 6.67 -4.77 -8.00
N HIS A 21 6.04 -5.84 -8.47
CA HIS A 21 6.62 -7.17 -8.55
C HIS A 21 7.07 -7.69 -7.19
N HIS A 22 6.32 -7.36 -6.13
CA HIS A 22 6.56 -7.89 -4.79
C HIS A 22 5.85 -9.23 -4.65
N GLU A 23 6.58 -10.25 -4.20
CA GLU A 23 6.09 -11.63 -4.11
C GLU A 23 4.89 -11.76 -3.15
N TYR A 24 4.83 -10.89 -2.12
CA TYR A 24 3.83 -10.94 -1.07
C TYR A 24 3.08 -9.63 -0.92
N LEU A 25 1.79 -9.75 -0.61
CA LEU A 25 1.00 -8.64 -0.07
C LEU A 25 1.39 -8.42 1.40
N SER A 26 1.89 -7.23 1.71
CA SER A 26 2.33 -6.84 3.06
C SER A 26 1.40 -5.78 3.69
N LEU A 27 1.61 -5.50 4.98
CA LEU A 27 0.87 -4.44 5.68
C LEU A 27 1.19 -3.06 5.13
N GLU A 28 2.40 -2.85 4.60
CA GLU A 28 2.81 -1.60 3.99
C GLU A 28 2.01 -1.32 2.71
N HIS A 29 1.72 -2.34 1.90
CA HIS A 29 0.82 -2.19 0.75
C HIS A 29 -0.61 -1.86 1.17
N LEU A 30 -1.10 -2.52 2.22
CA LEU A 30 -2.44 -2.24 2.77
C LEU A 30 -2.51 -0.81 3.30
N LEU A 31 -1.49 -0.38 4.04
CA LEU A 31 -1.40 0.97 4.58
C LEU A 31 -1.29 2.00 3.46
N PHE A 32 -0.50 1.72 2.42
CA PHE A 32 -0.38 2.56 1.22
C PHE A 32 -1.72 2.72 0.49
N ALA A 33 -2.52 1.66 0.39
CA ALA A 33 -3.87 1.74 -0.17
C ALA A 33 -4.83 2.52 0.76
N LEU A 34 -4.76 2.30 2.07
CA LEU A 34 -5.59 2.99 3.06
C LEU A 34 -5.35 4.50 3.06
N VAL A 35 -4.10 4.98 3.06
CA VAL A 35 -3.81 6.43 3.07
C VAL A 35 -4.23 7.16 1.80
N GLN A 36 -4.47 6.41 0.71
CA GLN A 36 -5.02 6.94 -0.53
C GLN A 36 -6.54 6.95 -0.55
N SER A 37 -7.20 6.15 0.30
CA SER A 37 -8.65 6.22 0.51
C SER A 37 -9.03 7.46 1.32
N GLU A 38 -10.21 8.03 1.04
CA GLU A 38 -10.71 9.20 1.77
C GLU A 38 -10.82 8.94 3.28
N LYS A 39 -11.40 7.78 3.66
CA LYS A 39 -11.58 7.41 5.08
C LYS A 39 -10.27 7.13 5.78
N GLY A 40 -9.34 6.41 5.13
CA GLY A 40 -8.03 6.13 5.74
C GLY A 40 -7.21 7.41 5.91
N ALA A 41 -7.24 8.31 4.93
CA ALA A 41 -6.59 9.62 5.05
C ALA A 41 -7.23 10.48 6.17
N GLN A 42 -8.56 10.46 6.30
CA GLN A 42 -9.26 11.17 7.37
C GLN A 42 -8.93 10.60 8.75
N ALA A 43 -8.91 9.28 8.90
CA ALA A 43 -8.56 8.61 10.15
C ALA A 43 -7.12 8.95 10.56
N LEU A 44 -6.17 8.91 9.62
CA LEU A 44 -4.77 9.27 9.90
C LEU A 44 -4.63 10.72 10.35
N ARG A 45 -5.31 11.66 9.68
CA ARG A 45 -5.33 13.07 10.10
C ARG A 45 -5.97 13.26 11.48
N ALA A 46 -7.04 12.52 11.79
CA ALA A 46 -7.67 12.57 13.11
C ALA A 46 -6.74 12.07 14.23
N CYS A 47 -5.79 11.18 13.89
CA CYS A 47 -4.73 10.74 14.78
C CYS A 47 -3.50 11.67 14.81
N GLY A 48 -3.52 12.80 14.07
CA GLY A 48 -2.41 13.77 14.01
C GLY A 48 -1.32 13.43 12.99
N GLY A 49 -1.52 12.42 12.14
CA GLY A 49 -0.59 12.07 11.07
C GLY A 49 -0.84 12.85 9.77
N ASP A 50 0.19 12.93 8.93
CA ASP A 50 0.09 13.46 7.57
C ASP A 50 0.10 12.31 6.54
N PRO A 51 -1.02 12.09 5.80
CA PRO A 51 -1.09 11.07 4.76
C PRO A 51 -0.05 11.22 3.65
N ALA A 52 0.34 12.45 3.29
CA ALA A 52 1.34 12.68 2.25
C ALA A 52 2.73 12.25 2.72
N VAL A 53 3.08 12.57 3.97
CA VAL A 53 4.35 12.16 4.59
C VAL A 53 4.41 10.64 4.72
N LEU A 54 3.38 10.01 5.29
CA LEU A 54 3.36 8.55 5.46
C LEU A 54 3.41 7.82 4.11
N LYS A 55 2.73 8.34 3.09
CA LYS A 55 2.82 7.79 1.73
C LYS A 55 4.28 7.83 1.21
N ALA A 56 4.97 8.95 1.35
CA ALA A 56 6.36 9.09 0.91
C ALA A 56 7.29 8.13 1.67
N GLU A 57 7.11 7.97 2.98
CA GLU A 57 7.87 7.01 3.79
C GLU A 57 7.64 5.57 3.34
N LEU A 58 6.39 5.19 3.01
CA LEU A 58 6.07 3.87 2.47
C LEU A 58 6.70 3.64 1.09
N GLU A 59 6.74 4.66 0.23
CA GLU A 59 7.44 4.56 -1.06
C GLU A 59 8.95 4.31 -0.88
N ILE A 60 9.57 4.99 0.09
CA ILE A 60 10.97 4.75 0.46
C ILE A 60 11.14 3.35 1.03
N PHE A 61 10.22 2.89 1.88
CA PHE A 61 10.25 1.55 2.46
C PHE A 61 10.25 0.48 1.37
N PHE A 62 9.33 0.59 0.41
CA PHE A 62 9.25 -0.34 -0.72
C PHE A 62 10.55 -0.41 -1.52
N GLN A 63 11.25 0.72 -1.69
CA GLN A 63 12.51 0.76 -2.42
C GLN A 63 13.69 0.17 -1.64
N ARG A 64 13.68 0.29 -0.30
CA ARG A 64 14.84 -0.06 0.55
C ARG A 64 14.75 -1.42 1.21
N HIS A 65 13.54 -1.90 1.45
CA HIS A 65 13.29 -3.04 2.34
C HIS A 65 12.53 -4.17 1.68
N MET A 66 12.11 -4.02 0.42
CA MET A 66 11.41 -5.08 -0.28
C MET A 66 12.09 -5.39 -1.60
N GLU A 67 12.35 -6.67 -1.78
CA GLU A 67 12.93 -7.23 -2.99
C GLU A 67 11.83 -7.49 -4.02
N ARG A 68 12.17 -7.28 -5.29
CA ARG A 68 11.32 -7.72 -6.39
C ARG A 68 11.46 -9.24 -6.53
N SER A 69 10.36 -9.90 -6.84
CA SER A 69 10.30 -11.33 -7.08
C SER A 69 11.28 -11.72 -8.21
N PRO A 70 12.13 -12.73 -8.02
CA PRO A 70 12.97 -13.27 -9.08
C PRO A 70 12.07 -13.91 -10.15
N GLY A 71 11.99 -13.29 -11.34
CA GLY A 71 11.14 -13.76 -12.43
C GLY A 71 10.55 -12.65 -13.31
N ASP A 72 10.65 -11.39 -12.88
CA ASP A 72 10.25 -10.19 -13.66
C ASP A 72 11.43 -9.52 -14.39
N GLU A 73 12.44 -10.30 -14.78
CA GLU A 73 13.36 -9.84 -15.81
C GLU A 73 12.63 -9.88 -17.16
N PRO A 74 12.48 -8.75 -17.88
CA PRO A 74 11.92 -8.78 -19.21
C PRO A 74 12.88 -9.57 -20.11
N HIS A 75 12.41 -10.71 -20.61
CA HIS A 75 13.05 -11.43 -21.73
C HIS A 75 13.06 -10.57 -23.00
#